data_AF-A0A5E4HRM2-F1
#
_entry.id   AF-A0A5E4HRM2-F1
#
_cell.length_a   1.000
_cell.length_b   1.000
_cell.length_c   1.000
_cell.angle_alpha   90.00
_cell.angle_beta   90.00
_cell.angle_gamma   90.00
#
_symmetry.space_group_name_H-M   'P 1'
#
loop_
_entity.id
_entity.type
_entity.pdbx_description
1 polymer ?
#
loop_
_entity_poly.entity_id
_entity_poly.type
_entity_poly.pdbx_seq_one_letter_code
_entity_poly.pdbx_strand_id
1 'polypeptide(L)' 'MEYASGIAKRDGLNGIMLEVDQHNTRAIDFFSRQGFFEIDATSRGNQDTLTMLKET' A
#
# COMPACT_ATOMS: atom_id res chain seq x y z
N MET A 1 -12.45 -1.36 -5.28
CA MET A 1 -11.98 -2.43 -4.38
C MET A 1 -12.03 -1.88 -2.94
N GLU A 2 -13.25 -1.67 -2.42
CA GLU A 2 -13.52 -0.88 -1.19
C GLU A 2 -13.57 -1.72 0.10
N TYR A 3 -13.47 -3.05 -0.04
CA TYR A 3 -13.70 -4.00 1.05
C TYR A 3 -12.65 -3.90 2.16
N ALA A 4 -11.37 -3.74 1.82
CA ALA A 4 -10.29 -3.71 2.80
C ALA A 4 -10.38 -2.45 3.68
N SER A 5 -10.63 -1.27 3.09
CA SER A 5 -10.82 -0.01 3.84
C SER A 5 -12.05 -0.04 4.73
N GLY A 6 -13.14 -0.66 4.27
CA GLY A 6 -14.34 -0.86 5.07
C GLY A 6 -14.12 -1.75 6.30
N ILE A 7 -13.33 -2.82 6.15
CA ILE A 7 -12.94 -3.68 7.27
C ILE A 7 -12.04 -2.94 8.25
N ALA A 8 -10.99 -2.28 7.76
CA ALA A 8 -10.05 -1.57 8.61
C ALA A 8 -10.76 -0.50 9.47
N LYS A 9 -11.69 0.25 8.87
CA LYS A 9 -12.52 1.23 9.59
C LYS A 9 -13.43 0.58 10.65
N ARG A 10 -14.09 -0.53 10.30
CA ARG A 10 -14.97 -1.26 11.23
C ARG A 10 -14.20 -1.81 12.43
N ASP A 11 -12.96 -2.21 12.21
CA ASP A 11 -12.09 -2.80 13.23
C ASP A 11 -11.27 -1.72 13.99
N GLY A 12 -11.55 -0.43 13.74
CA GLY A 12 -10.92 0.71 14.45
C GLY A 12 -9.49 0.99 14.03
N LEU A 13 -9.04 0.48 12.87
CA LEU A 13 -7.74 0.76 12.29
C LEU A 13 -7.78 2.09 11.55
N ASN A 14 -6.69 2.86 11.64
CA ASN A 14 -6.58 4.19 11.00
C ASN A 14 -6.14 4.12 9.53
N GLY A 15 -5.71 2.96 9.07
CA GLY A 15 -5.17 2.81 7.72
C GLY A 15 -4.75 1.38 7.40
N ILE A 16 -4.38 1.18 6.14
CA ILE A 16 -3.90 -0.07 5.57
C ILE A 16 -2.54 0.18 4.97
N MET A 17 -1.55 -0.58 5.41
CA MET A 17 -0.20 -0.57 4.85
C MET A 17 0.02 -1.83 4.00
N LEU A 18 0.69 -1.68 2.87
CA LEU A 18 1.08 -2.78 2.00
C LEU A 18 2.49 -2.58 1.44
N GLU A 19 3.19 -3.68 1.20
CA GLU A 19 4.51 -3.70 0.55
C GLU A 19 4.35 -4.21 -0.88
N VAL A 20 4.93 -3.48 -1.84
CA VAL A 20 4.91 -3.81 -3.26
C VAL A 20 6.34 -3.89 -3.77
N ASP A 21 6.64 -4.75 -4.73
CA ASP A 21 7.90 -4.69 -5.46
C ASP A 21 8.02 -3.32 -6.17
N GLN A 22 9.11 -2.59 -5.94
CA GLN A 22 9.36 -1.26 -6.53
C GLN A 22 9.40 -1.31 -8.07
N HIS A 23 9.83 -2.43 -8.65
CA HIS A 23 9.92 -2.60 -10.09
C HIS A 23 8.57 -2.93 -10.72
N ASN A 24 7.56 -3.28 -9.91
CA ASN A 24 6.21 -3.56 -10.37
C ASN A 24 5.36 -2.28 -10.48
N THR A 25 5.71 -1.45 -11.45
CA THR A 25 5.04 -0.16 -11.74
C THR A 25 3.53 -0.29 -11.97
N ARG A 26 3.05 -1.43 -12.47
CA ARG A 26 1.62 -1.69 -12.65
C ARG A 26 0.88 -1.83 -11.33
N ALA A 27 1.48 -2.52 -10.35
CA ALA A 27 0.90 -2.67 -9.02
C ALA A 27 0.91 -1.32 -8.28
N ILE A 28 2.00 -0.55 -8.39
CA ILE A 28 2.09 0.80 -7.82
C ILE A 28 0.98 1.70 -8.38
N ASP A 29 0.85 1.83 -9.70
CA ASP A 29 -0.20 2.65 -10.31
C ASP A 29 -1.61 2.18 -9.93
N PHE A 30 -1.83 0.86 -9.86
CA PHE A 30 -3.10 0.31 -9.41
C PHE A 30 -3.46 0.77 -7.99
N PHE A 31 -2.54 0.65 -7.02
CA PHE A 31 -2.79 1.04 -5.64
C PHE A 31 -2.86 2.56 -5.46
N SER A 32 -2.03 3.32 -6.18
CA SER A 32 -2.10 4.78 -6.21
C SER A 32 -3.49 5.28 -6.62
N ARG A 33 -4.09 4.68 -7.66
CA ARG A 33 -5.48 4.99 -8.07
C ARG A 33 -6.54 4.57 -7.06
N GLN A 34 -6.24 3.65 -6.15
CA GLN A 34 -7.12 3.28 -5.04
C GLN A 34 -6.95 4.21 -3.81
N GLY A 35 -6.07 5.21 -3.88
CA GLY A 35 -5.81 6.18 -2.82
C GLY A 35 -4.71 5.77 -1.85
N PHE A 36 -3.87 4.78 -2.21
CA PHE A 36 -2.64 4.53 -1.47
C PHE A 36 -1.58 5.55 -1.88
N PHE A 37 -0.75 5.98 -0.95
CA PHE A 37 0.41 6.83 -1.19
C PHE A 37 1.68 6.19 -0.64
N GLU A 38 2.79 6.50 -1.28
CA GLU A 38 4.11 5.97 -0.92
C GLU A 38 4.57 6.60 0.40
N ILE A 39 5.07 5.77 1.34
CA ILE A 39 5.57 6.26 2.64
C ILE A 39 7.01 5.85 2.92
N ASP A 40 7.49 4.74 2.34
CA ASP A 40 8.86 4.29 2.50
C ASP A 40 9.29 3.41 1.32
N ALA A 41 10.58 3.44 1.00
CA ALA A 41 11.19 2.63 -0.04
C ALA A 41 12.41 1.93 0.56
N THR A 42 12.31 0.61 0.72
CA THR A 42 13.34 -0.20 1.36
C THR A 42 14.00 -1.14 0.34
N SER A 43 15.32 -1.10 0.26
CA SER A 43 16.13 -2.06 -0.49
C SER A 43 16.88 -2.97 0.48
N ARG A 44 16.54 -4.26 0.52
CA ARG A 44 17.20 -5.28 1.35
C ARG A 44 17.69 -6.42 0.48
N GLY A 45 18.99 -6.40 0.17
CA GLY A 45 19.61 -7.42 -0.69
C GLY A 45 19.07 -7.36 -2.11
N ASN A 46 18.45 -8.45 -2.58
CA ASN A 46 17.82 -8.56 -3.90
C ASN A 46 16.32 -8.21 -3.92
N GLN A 47 15.80 -7.59 -2.86
CA GLN A 47 14.40 -7.16 -2.80
C GLN A 47 14.32 -5.66 -2.61
N ASP A 48 13.70 -5.00 -3.60
CA ASP A 48 13.34 -3.59 -3.55
C ASP A 48 11.83 -3.50 -3.31
N THR A 49 11.43 -3.05 -2.12
CA THR A 49 10.04 -2.93 -1.72
C THR A 49 9.63 -1.48 -1.49
N LEU A 50 8.42 -1.15 -1.92
CA LEU A 50 7.75 0.13 -1.72
C LEU A 50 6.61 -0.09 -0.73
N THR A 51 6.68 0.60 0.39
CA THR A 51 5.62 0.61 1.38
C THR A 51 4.63 1.71 1.03
N MET A 52 3.37 1.34 0.87
CA MET A 52 2.27 2.26 0.57
C MET A 52 1.20 2.21 1.67
N LEU A 53 0.61 3.36 1.97
CA LEU A 53 -0.41 3.53 3.01
C LEU A 53 -1.69 4.12 2.42
N LYS A 54 -2.83 3.63 2.89
CA LYS A 54 -4.14 4.26 2.68
C LYS A 54 -4.82 4.48 4.02
N GLU A 55 -5.26 5.70 4.29
CA GLU A 55 -6.06 6.05 5.47
C GLU A 55 -7.54 5.66 5.28
N THR A 56 -8.27 5.44 6.38
CA THR A 56 -9.66 4.89 6.40
C THR A 56 -10.74 5.87 6.85
#